data_AF-A0A8T2IQ29-F1
#
_entry.id   AF-A0A8T2IQ29-F1
#
_cell.length_a   1.000
_cell.length_b   1.000
_cell.length_c   1.000
_cell.angle_alpha   90.00
_cell.angle_beta   90.00
_cell.angle_gamma   90.00
#
_symmetry.space_group_name_H-M   'P 1'
#
loop_
_entity.id
_entity.type
_entity.pdbx_description
1 polymer ?
#
loop_
_entity_poly.entity_id
_entity_poly.type
_entity_poly.pdbx_seq_one_letter_code
_entity_poly.pdbx_strand_id
1 'polypeptide(L)'
;MRLCCWAWGDPHYHTFDERNYDFQGTCSYTMAQTCGNDANLPEFNIETMNENRGSSLVSYLSFATIQVYGYNISGYRSEFGVIRLNIKKSSFRHTQ
;
A
#
# COMPACT_ATOMS: atom_id res chain seq x y z
N MET A 1 -0.05 15.77 17.38
CA MET A 1 0.43 14.39 17.14
C MET A 1 -0.13 13.92 15.81
N ARG A 2 0.70 13.33 14.94
CA ARG A 2 0.26 12.63 13.72
C ARG A 2 0.64 11.17 13.90
N LEU A 3 -0.33 10.27 13.90
CA LEU A 3 -0.10 8.83 13.87
C LEU A 3 0.06 8.43 12.40
N CYS A 4 1.09 7.66 12.06
CA CYS A 4 1.36 7.25 10.70
C CYS A 4 1.54 5.74 10.65
N CYS A 5 0.96 5.10 9.63
CA CYS A 5 1.16 3.70 9.33
C CYS A 5 1.84 3.61 7.96
N TRP A 6 2.90 2.81 7.84
CA TRP A 6 3.60 2.63 6.57
C TRP A 6 4.22 1.24 6.47
N ALA A 7 4.51 0.83 5.24
CA ALA A 7 5.24 -0.39 4.94
C ALA A 7 6.39 -0.10 3.95
N TRP A 8 7.51 -0.78 4.10
CA TRP A 8 8.67 -0.67 3.20
C TRP A 8 9.49 -1.96 3.17
N GLY A 9 10.38 -2.09 2.19
CA GLY A 9 11.41 -3.14 2.20
C GLY A 9 10.87 -4.58 2.15
N ASP A 10 11.46 -5.44 2.99
CA ASP A 10 11.24 -6.89 3.13
C ASP A 10 10.33 -7.25 4.32
N PRO A 11 9.03 -7.32 4.04
CA PRO A 11 8.14 -6.23 4.34
C PRO A 11 8.14 -5.89 5.84
N HIS A 12 8.65 -4.70 6.14
CA HIS A 12 8.57 -4.08 7.46
C HIS A 12 7.31 -3.24 7.54
N TYR A 13 6.57 -3.37 8.64
CA TYR A 13 5.37 -2.60 8.91
C TYR A 13 5.54 -1.75 10.16
N HIS A 14 5.02 -0.53 10.09
CA HIS A 14 4.87 0.37 11.22
C HIS A 14 3.39 0.69 11.41
N THR A 15 2.85 0.45 12.60
CA THR A 15 1.43 0.67 12.92
C THR A 15 1.14 2.07 13.42
N PHE A 16 -0.14 2.44 13.42
CA PHE A 16 -0.60 3.71 14.01
C PHE A 16 -0.30 3.84 15.51
N ASP A 17 -0.17 2.73 16.24
CA ASP A 17 0.22 2.70 17.66
C ASP A 17 1.73 2.45 17.86
N GLU A 18 2.53 2.82 16.85
CA GLU A 18 3.99 2.89 16.88
C GLU A 18 4.72 1.55 17.04
N ARG A 19 4.08 0.44 16.67
CA ARG A 19 4.70 -0.90 16.70
C ARG A 19 5.35 -1.22 15.37
N ASN A 20 6.49 -1.92 15.45
CA ASN A 20 7.20 -2.45 14.28
C ASN A 20 7.08 -3.97 14.25
N TYR A 21 6.83 -4.53 13.06
CA TYR A 21 6.89 -5.97 12.84
C TYR A 21 7.29 -6.32 11.41
N ASP A 22 7.88 -7.50 11.28
CA ASP A 22 8.24 -8.10 10.00
C ASP A 22 7.25 -9.20 9.67
N PHE A 23 6.76 -9.21 8.43
CA PHE A 23 5.74 -10.18 8.03
C PHE A 23 6.00 -10.74 6.63
N GLN A 24 6.53 -11.96 6.57
CA GLN A 24 7.01 -12.60 5.35
C GLN A 24 5.91 -13.35 4.56
N GLY A 25 4.70 -12.79 4.51
CA GLY A 25 3.57 -13.33 3.73
C GLY A 25 3.61 -12.90 2.25
N THR A 26 2.93 -13.61 1.35
CA THR A 26 3.00 -13.42 -0.13
C THR A 26 1.65 -13.18 -0.80
N CYS A 27 0.63 -12.82 -0.03
CA CYS A 27 -0.70 -12.51 -0.55
C CYS A 27 -0.95 -10.99 -0.63
N SER A 28 -2.19 -10.64 -1.01
CA SER A 28 -2.73 -9.31 -0.74
C SER A 28 -3.14 -9.23 0.73
N TYR A 29 -2.82 -8.10 1.37
CA TYR A 29 -3.13 -7.81 2.75
C TYR A 29 -3.72 -6.40 2.85
N THR A 30 -4.78 -6.26 3.63
CA THR A 30 -5.33 -4.95 3.99
C THR A 30 -4.41 -4.29 5.01
N MET A 31 -3.87 -3.13 4.66
CA MET A 31 -3.09 -2.30 5.58
C MET A 31 -3.98 -1.45 6.48
N ALA A 32 -4.99 -0.81 5.88
CA ALA A 32 -5.94 0.03 6.59
C ALA A 32 -7.23 0.13 5.77
N GLN A 33 -8.37 0.06 6.45
CA GLN A 33 -9.67 0.28 5.85
C GLN A 33 -10.60 0.95 6.86
N THR A 34 -11.63 1.62 6.37
CA THR A 34 -12.73 2.06 7.23
C THR A 34 -13.48 0.83 7.75
N CYS A 35 -13.70 0.75 9.06
CA CYS A 35 -14.48 -0.33 9.67
C CYS A 35 -15.80 0.25 10.22
N GLY A 36 -16.92 -0.41 9.91
CA GLY A 36 -18.25 -0.02 10.39
C GLY A 36 -18.95 1.00 9.50
N ASN A 37 -20.12 1.47 9.95
CA ASN A 37 -21.02 2.33 9.18
C ASN A 37 -21.12 3.72 9.80
N ASP A 38 -19.99 4.43 9.93
CA ASP A 38 -20.02 5.86 10.29
C ASP A 38 -20.19 6.69 9.03
N ALA A 39 -21.36 7.29 8.86
CA ALA A 39 -21.69 8.13 7.71
C ALA A 39 -20.83 9.40 7.60
N ASN A 40 -20.09 9.78 8.66
CA ASN A 40 -19.21 10.94 8.67
C ASN A 40 -17.78 10.60 8.24
N LEU A 41 -17.42 9.32 8.16
CA LEU A 41 -16.09 8.89 7.74
C LEU A 41 -16.12 8.46 6.27
N PRO A 42 -15.12 8.87 5.47
CA PRO A 42 -15.00 8.38 4.11
C PRO A 42 -14.70 6.87 4.14
N GLU A 43 -15.36 6.12 3.26
CA GLU A 43 -15.00 4.75 3.00
C GLU A 43 -13.69 4.72 2.21
N PHE A 44 -12.70 3.98 2.74
CA PHE A 44 -11.45 3.72 2.04
C PHE A 44 -10.94 2.31 2.34
N ASN A 45 -10.13 1.80 1.40
CA ASN A 45 -9.40 0.56 1.55
C ASN A 45 -7.98 0.72 0.98
N ILE A 46 -6.99 0.35 1.77
CA ILE A 46 -5.58 0.33 1.37
C ILE A 46 -5.13 -1.12 1.43
N GLU A 47 -4.78 -1.66 0.27
CA GLU A 47 -4.24 -3.00 0.13
C GLU A 47 -2.82 -2.97 -0.41
N THR A 48 -2.05 -3.93 0.06
CA THR A 48 -0.67 -4.17 -0.36
C THR A 48 -0.50 -5.63 -0.73
N MET A 49 0.20 -5.90 -1.82
CA MET A 49 0.60 -7.25 -2.19
C MET A 49 2.09 -7.42 -1.98
N ASN A 50 2.44 -8.49 -1.29
CA ASN A 50 3.82 -8.92 -1.09
C ASN A 50 4.11 -10.12 -1.98
N GLU A 51 5.33 -10.23 -2.48
CA GLU A 51 5.75 -11.36 -3.32
C GLU A 51 7.16 -11.82 -2.97
N ASN A 52 7.43 -13.10 -3.23
CA ASN A 52 8.79 -13.61 -3.22
C ASN A 52 9.53 -13.20 -4.50
N ARG A 53 10.83 -12.93 -4.37
CA ARG A 53 11.70 -12.60 -5.51
C ARG A 53 12.76 -13.68 -5.70
N GLY A 54 12.33 -14.88 -6.05
CA GLY A 54 13.20 -16.04 -6.27
C GLY A 54 13.55 -16.85 -5.02
N SER A 55 13.28 -16.34 -3.82
CA SER A 55 13.40 -17.08 -2.54
C SER A 55 12.09 -17.03 -1.78
N SER A 56 11.63 -18.18 -1.26
CA SER A 56 10.44 -18.28 -0.42
C SER A 56 10.67 -17.84 1.03
N LEU A 57 11.91 -17.55 1.42
CA LEU A 57 12.27 -17.18 2.80
C LEU A 57 11.87 -15.75 3.17
N VAL A 58 11.80 -14.85 2.17
CA VAL A 58 11.47 -13.44 2.36
C VAL A 58 10.54 -12.94 1.28
N SER A 59 9.63 -12.03 1.64
CA SER A 59 8.74 -11.36 0.71
C SER A 59 9.02 -9.86 0.66
N TYR A 60 8.51 -9.21 -0.38
CA TYR A 60 8.70 -7.79 -0.60
C TYR A 60 7.43 -7.16 -1.10
N LEU A 61 7.17 -5.92 -0.71
CA LEU A 61 6.09 -5.13 -1.26
C LEU A 61 6.28 -4.97 -2.79
N SER A 62 5.28 -5.38 -3.57
CA SER A 62 5.30 -5.32 -5.03
C SER A 62 4.22 -4.42 -5.62
N PHE A 63 3.11 -4.27 -4.91
CA PHE A 63 1.98 -3.48 -5.34
C PHE A 63 1.26 -2.86 -4.14
N ALA A 64 0.79 -1.63 -4.32
CA ALA A 64 -0.06 -0.96 -3.36
C ALA A 64 -1.23 -0.30 -4.10
N THR A 65 -2.42 -0.38 -3.50
CA THR A 65 -3.63 0.19 -4.06
C THR A 65 -4.45 0.88 -2.98
N ILE A 66 -4.97 2.05 -3.32
CA ILE A 66 -5.81 2.88 -2.47
C ILE A 66 -7.14 3.03 -3.18
N GLN A 67 -8.22 2.59 -2.55
CA GLN A 67 -9.58 2.88 -3.00
C GLN A 67 -10.15 3.93 -2.05
N VAL A 68 -10.56 5.08 -2.58
CA VAL A 68 -11.14 6.17 -1.79
C VAL A 68 -11.97 7.08 -2.70
N TYR A 69 -13.15 7.51 -2.25
CA TYR A 69 -14.06 8.38 -3.02
C TYR A 69 -14.36 7.88 -4.45
N GLY A 70 -14.40 6.56 -4.67
CA GLY A 70 -14.60 5.95 -5.98
C GLY A 70 -13.38 5.99 -6.91
N TYR A 71 -12.24 6.50 -6.45
CA TYR A 71 -10.97 6.43 -7.17
C TYR A 71 -10.16 5.19 -6.76
N ASN A 72 -9.50 4.57 -7.73
CA ASN A 72 -8.48 3.56 -7.53
C ASN A 72 -7.12 4.16 -7.89
N ILE A 73 -6.27 4.36 -6.89
CA ILE A 73 -4.90 4.84 -7.04
C ILE A 73 -3.98 3.65 -6.79
N SER A 74 -3.16 3.28 -7.76
CA SER A 74 -2.24 2.14 -7.62
C SER A 74 -0.82 2.45 -8.03
N GLY A 75 0.12 1.83 -7.32
CA GLY A 75 1.54 1.85 -7.60
C GLY A 75 2.08 0.43 -7.71
N TYR A 76 2.97 0.21 -8.67
CA TYR A 76 3.61 -1.08 -8.92
C TYR A 76 5.11 -0.91 -8.81
N ARG A 77 5.78 -1.84 -8.13
CA ARG A 77 7.24 -1.83 -8.01
C ARG A 77 7.95 -1.88 -9.35
N SER A 78 7.36 -2.57 -10.33
CA SER A 78 7.85 -2.70 -11.70
C SER A 78 7.70 -1.41 -12.53
N GLU A 79 6.92 -0.43 -12.08
CA GLU A 79 6.63 0.81 -12.80
C GLU A 79 7.17 2.03 -12.04
N PHE A 80 8.49 2.12 -11.92
CA PHE A 80 9.13 3.21 -11.18
C PHE A 80 8.74 4.60 -11.74
N GLY A 81 8.35 5.51 -10.84
CA GLY A 81 7.92 6.87 -11.21
C GLY A 81 6.54 6.96 -11.84
N VAL A 82 5.76 5.87 -11.85
CA VAL A 82 4.41 5.81 -12.41
C VAL A 82 3.40 5.50 -11.31
N ILE A 83 2.30 6.26 -11.31
CA ILE A 83 1.09 5.94 -10.54
C ILE A 83 -0.06 5.79 -11.52
N ARG A 84 -0.97 4.87 -11.23
CA ARG A 84 -2.19 4.68 -12.00
C ARG A 84 -3.38 5.27 -11.27
N LEU A 85 -4.17 6.09 -11.94
CA LEU A 85 -5.47 6.55 -11.48
C LEU A 85 -6.53 5.90 -12.34
N ASN A 86 -7.38 5.05 -11.75
CA ASN A 86 -8.41 4.30 -12.46
C ASN A 86 -7.81 3.60 -13.71
N ILE A 87 -6.70 2.87 -13.52
CA ILE A 87 -5.93 2.13 -14.54
C ILE A 87 -5.12 3.04 -15.50
N LYS A 88 -5.42 4.34 -15.59
CA LYS A 88 -4.66 5.28 -16.44
C LYS A 88 -3.32 5.62 -15.79
N LYS A 89 -2.23 5.36 -16.51
CA LYS A 89 -0.87 5.69 -16.07
C LYS A 89 -0.64 7.20 -16.08
N SER A 90 -0.04 7.70 -15.02
CA SER A 90 0.50 9.04 -14.89
C SER A 90 1.96 8.93 -14.44
N SER A 91 2.87 9.55 -15.18
CA SER A 91 4.30 9.56 -14.84
C SER A 91 4.64 10.86 -14.13
N PHE A 92 5.29 10.76 -12.98
CA PHE A 92 5.91 11.93 -12.37
C PHE A 92 7.17 12.25 -13.17
N ARG A 93 7.10 13.26 -14.03
CA ARG A 93 8.32 13.88 -14.54
C ARG A 93 8.91 14.66 -13.39
N HIS A 94 10.11 14.27 -12.95
CA HIS A 94 10.93 15.10 -12.09
C HIS A 94 11.26 16.36 -12.89
N THR A 95 10.46 17.42 -12.75
CA THR A 95 10.88 18.76 -13.15
C THR A 95 11.95 19.18 -12.15
N GLN A 96 13.20 19.23 -12.63
CA GLN A 96 14.27 19.95 -11.95
C GLN A 96 13.88 21.43 -11.80
#